data_AF-A0A661XHY3-F1
#
_entry.id   AF-A0A661XHY3-F1
#
_cell.length_a   1.000
_cell.length_b   1.000
_cell.length_c   1.000
_cell.angle_alpha   90.00
_cell.angle_beta   90.00
_cell.angle_gamma   90.00
#
_symmetry.space_group_name_H-M   'P 1'
#
loop_
_entity.id
_entity.type
_entity.pdbx_description
1 polymer ?
#
loop_
_entity_poly.entity_id
_entity_poly.type
_entity_poly.pdbx_seq_one_letter_code
_entity_poly.pdbx_strand_id
1 'polypeptide(L)' 'MKKIAVITLHDNISSVDFLFKFPPYVSKDQVEQIIRDISHGNLSKYNLPEDWTYDEVAEVIAKELGGEILYPYRWEFYL' A
#
# COMPACT_ATOMS: atom_id res chain seq x y z
N MET A 1 18.20 8.94 -3.79
CA MET A 1 17.12 9.14 -4.77
C MET A 1 15.90 8.36 -4.30
N LYS A 2 14.71 8.97 -4.20
CA LYS A 2 13.47 8.25 -3.78
C LYS A 2 12.89 7.50 -4.98
N LYS A 3 12.19 6.38 -4.74
CA LYS A 3 11.50 5.58 -5.76
C LYS A 3 10.00 5.87 -5.72
N ILE A 4 9.37 5.92 -6.89
CA ILE A 4 7.91 5.99 -7.01
C ILE A 4 7.44 4.63 -7.52
N ALA A 5 6.39 4.09 -6.89
CA ALA A 5 5.80 2.82 -7.25
C ALA A 5 4.27 2.94 -7.25
N VAL A 6 3.62 2.25 -8.19
CA VAL A 6 2.17 2.02 -8.14
C VAL A 6 1.97 0.62 -7.58
N ILE A 7 1.13 0.52 -6.56
CA ILE A 7 0.71 -0.75 -5.96
C ILE A 7 -0.79 -0.87 -6.17
N THR A 8 -1.20 -1.90 -6.90
CA THR A 8 -2.61 -2.28 -7.07
C THR A 8 -2.96 -3.31 -6.02
N LEU A 9 -3.89 -2.98 -5.13
CA LEU A 9 -4.50 -3.93 -4.20
C LEU A 9 -5.84 -4.38 -4.79
N HIS A 10 -6.08 -5.68 -4.84
CA HIS A 10 -7.31 -6.21 -5.42
C HIS A 10 -7.74 -7.52 -4.75
N ASP A 11 -9.03 -7.79 -4.84
CA ASP A 11 -9.67 -9.05 -4.46
C ASP A 11 -10.47 -9.57 -5.66
N ASN A 12 -11.42 -10.47 -5.41
CA ASN A 12 -12.27 -11.02 -6.46
C ASN A 12 -13.37 -10.04 -6.93
N ILE A 13 -13.54 -8.89 -6.28
CA ILE A 13 -14.68 -7.98 -6.44
C ILE A 13 -14.24 -6.58 -6.90
N SER A 14 -13.05 -6.14 -6.49
CA SER A 14 -12.59 -4.76 -6.59
C SER A 14 -11.07 -4.67 -6.70
N SER A 15 -10.59 -3.55 -7.27
CA SER A 15 -9.18 -3.19 -7.33
C SER A 15 -9.01 -1.70 -7.07
N VAL A 16 -7.98 -1.32 -6.31
CA VAL A 16 -7.62 0.06 -6.02
C VAL A 16 -6.12 0.27 -6.23
N ASP A 17 -5.77 1.34 -6.93
CA ASP A 17 -4.39 1.72 -7.19
C ASP A 17 -3.92 2.78 -6.20
N PHE A 18 -2.74 2.56 -5.63
CA PHE A 18 -2.07 3.48 -4.72
C PHE A 18 -0.72 3.88 -5.29
N LEU A 19 -0.44 5.18 -5.31
CA LEU A 19 0.87 5.71 -5.67
C LEU A 19 1.70 5.91 -4.40
N PHE A 20 2.88 5.30 -4.34
CA PHE A 20 3.78 5.38 -3.21
C PHE A 20 5.09 6.05 -3.59
N LYS A 21 5.66 6.75 -2.61
CA LYS A 21 7.03 7.24 -2.64
C LYS A 21 7.82 6.53 -1.55
N PHE A 22 8.73 5.65 -1.96
CA PHE A 22 9.58 4.89 -1.05
C PHE A 22 11.01 5.41 -0.98
N PRO A 23 11.71 5.16 0.14
CA PRO A 23 13.16 5.22 0.20
C PRO A 23 13.83 4.29 -0.84
N PRO A 24 15.05 4.60 -1.31
CA PRO A 24 15.73 3.82 -2.35
C PRO A 24 15.99 2.36 -1.97
N TYR A 25 16.14 2.07 -0.68
CA TYR A 25 16.44 0.73 -0.17
C TYR A 25 15.23 -0.20 -0.16
N VAL A 26 14.01 0.32 -0.29
CA VAL A 26 12.80 -0.51 -0.32
C VAL A 26 12.78 -1.34 -1.60
N SER A 27 12.60 -2.64 -1.43
CA SER A 27 12.44 -3.62 -2.52
C SER A 27 10.99 -4.03 -2.71
N LYS A 28 10.69 -4.63 -3.86
CA LYS A 28 9.40 -5.25 -4.16
C LYS A 28 9.05 -6.34 -3.13
N ASP A 29 10.03 -7.16 -2.77
CA ASP A 29 9.84 -8.30 -1.85
C ASP A 29 9.40 -7.85 -0.45
N GLN A 30 9.89 -6.70 0.02
CA GLN A 30 9.46 -6.16 1.32
C GLN A 30 7.99 -5.74 1.31
N VAL A 31 7.53 -5.12 0.22
CA VAL A 31 6.11 -4.80 0.03
C VAL A 31 5.28 -6.08 -0.05
N GLU A 32 5.71 -7.04 -0.86
CA GLU A 32 5.02 -8.33 -1.01
C GLU A 32 4.93 -9.10 0.31
N GLN A 33 5.96 -9.05 1.16
CA GLN A 33 5.93 -9.72 2.46
C GLN A 33 4.84 -9.16 3.37
N ILE A 34 4.67 -7.83 3.41
CA ILE A 34 3.61 -7.20 4.20
C ILE A 34 2.23 -7.63 3.67
N ILE A 35 2.04 -7.56 2.34
CA ILE A 35 0.78 -7.98 1.70
C ILE A 35 0.47 -9.45 2.02
N ARG A 36 1.48 -10.34 1.92
CA ARG A 36 1.33 -11.76 2.25
C ARG A 36 0.98 -11.95 3.72
N ASP A 37 1.64 -11.27 4.64
CA ASP A 37 1.35 -11.44 6.06
C ASP A 37 -0.11 -11.05 6.37
N ILE A 38 -0.58 -9.94 5.81
CA ILE A 38 -1.97 -9.48 5.95
C ILE A 38 -2.95 -10.48 5.31
N SER A 39 -2.67 -10.95 4.10
CA SER A 39 -3.54 -11.91 3.39
C SER A 39 -3.65 -13.27 4.10
N HIS A 40 -2.65 -13.65 4.90
CA HIS A 40 -2.68 -14.86 5.74
C HIS A 40 -3.24 -14.62 7.15
N GLY A 41 -3.77 -13.43 7.42
CA GLY A 41 -4.44 -13.12 8.69
C GLY A 41 -3.51 -12.67 9.83
N ASN A 42 -2.25 -12.32 9.55
CA ASN A 42 -1.32 -11.78 10.56
C ASN A 42 -1.59 -10.29 10.85
N LEU A 43 -2.85 -9.94 11.11
CA LEU A 43 -3.32 -8.54 11.23
C LEU A 43 -2.78 -7.85 12.49
N SER A 44 -2.67 -8.60 13.59
CA SER A 44 -2.17 -8.09 14.87
C SER A 44 -0.72 -7.59 14.80
N LYS A 45 0.10 -8.18 13.92
CA LYS A 45 1.47 -7.74 13.65
C LYS A 45 1.51 -6.28 13.18
N TYR A 46 0.50 -5.86 12.42
CA TYR A 46 0.40 -4.53 11.82
C TYR A 46 -0.61 -3.62 12.53
N ASN A 47 -1.23 -4.09 13.61
CA ASN A 47 -2.35 -3.42 14.28
C ASN A 47 -3.52 -3.11 13.33
N LEU A 48 -3.80 -4.02 12.39
CA LEU A 48 -4.98 -3.93 11.53
C LEU A 48 -6.21 -4.57 12.20
N PRO A 49 -7.41 -4.00 12.00
CA PRO A 49 -8.65 -4.62 12.44
C PRO A 49 -9.00 -5.83 11.55
N GLU A 50 -9.94 -6.68 12.00
CA GLU A 50 -10.38 -7.86 11.22
C GLU A 50 -11.09 -7.46 9.91
N ASP A 51 -11.76 -6.33 9.89
CA ASP A 51 -12.51 -5.75 8.77
C ASP A 51 -11.73 -4.67 8.01
N TRP A 52 -10.41 -4.85 7.90
CA TRP A 52 -9.51 -3.89 7.25
C TRP A 52 -9.92 -3.55 5.80
N THR A 53 -9.51 -2.35 5.38
CA THR A 53 -9.72 -1.78 4.05
C THR A 53 -8.39 -1.67 3.28
N TYR A 54 -8.46 -1.47 1.96
CA TYR A 54 -7.24 -1.26 1.17
C TYR A 54 -6.46 0.01 1.56
N ASP A 55 -7.16 1.06 2.02
CA ASP A 55 -6.52 2.27 2.51
C ASP A 55 -5.68 1.97 3.77
N GLU A 56 -6.21 1.20 4.72
CA GLU A 56 -5.47 0.80 5.92
C GLU A 56 -4.26 -0.08 5.60
N VAL A 57 -4.40 -1.00 4.62
CA VAL A 57 -3.26 -1.80 4.14
C VAL A 57 -2.20 -0.90 3.50
N ALA A 58 -2.60 0.07 2.68
CA ALA A 58 -1.69 1.02 2.07
C ALA A 58 -0.94 1.86 3.12
N GLU A 59 -1.64 2.30 4.17
CA GLU A 59 -1.04 3.03 5.30
C GLU A 59 -0.02 2.18 6.05
N VAL A 60 -0.32 0.90 6.28
CA VAL A 60 0.63 -0.06 6.87
C VAL A 60 1.88 -0.19 6.00
N ILE A 61 1.74 -0.38 4.69
CA ILE A 61 2.88 -0.49 3.77
C ILE A 61 3.74 0.78 3.83
N ALA A 62 3.11 1.97 3.81
CA ALA A 62 3.83 3.24 3.92
C ALA A 62 4.57 3.34 5.27
N LYS A 63 3.90 3.06 6.37
CA LYS A 63 4.46 3.15 7.72
C LYS A 63 5.65 2.20 7.92
N GLU A 64 5.47 0.93 7.61
CA GLU A 64 6.47 -0.13 7.85
C GLU A 64 7.72 0.04 6.99
N LEU A 65 7.58 0.60 5.78
CA LEU A 65 8.68 0.77 4.83
C LEU A 65 9.26 2.19 4.81
N GLY A 66 8.77 3.09 5.68
CA GLY A 66 9.14 4.51 5.68
C GLY A 66 8.79 5.24 4.38
N GLY A 67 7.73 4.78 3.72
CA GLY A 67 7.15 5.37 2.52
C GLY A 67 6.12 6.45 2.83
N GLU A 68 5.58 6.99 1.74
CA GLU A 68 4.53 8.01 1.75
C GLU A 68 3.52 7.66 0.67
N ILE A 69 2.23 7.66 1.01
CA ILE A 69 1.15 7.55 0.02
C ILE A 69 1.04 8.91 -0.66
N LEU A 70 1.27 8.93 -1.96
CA LEU A 70 1.02 10.09 -2.79
C LEU A 70 -0.44 10.02 -3.20
N TYR A 71 -1.34 10.59 -2.38
CA TYR A 71 -2.69 10.84 -2.85
C TYR A 71 -2.59 11.82 -4.02
N PRO A 72 -2.93 11.41 -5.26
CA PRO A 72 -3.18 12.41 -6.26
C PRO A 72 -4.35 13.22 -5.69
N TYR A 73 -4.11 14.48 -5.33
CA TYR A 73 -5.21 15.44 -5.36
C TYR A 73 -5.96 15.16 -6.66
N ARG A 74 -7.27 14.88 -6.61
CA ARG A 74 -8.08 14.66 -7.81
C ARG A 74 -7.87 15.86 -8.75
N TRP A 75 -6.96 15.74 -9.70
CA TRP A 75 -6.87 16.64 -10.82
C TRP A 75 -7.71 15.96 -11.89
N GLU A 76 -9.01 16.27 -11.88
CA GLU A 76 -9.90 15.93 -12.98
C GLU A 76 -9.50 16.82 -14.16
N PHE A 77 -8.69 16.29 -15.08
CA PHE A 77 -8.48 16.92 -16.37
C PHE A 77 -9.67 16.56 -17.27
N TYR A 78 -10.49 17.55 -17.60
CA TYR A 78 -11.39 17.46 -18.74
C TYR A 78 -10.58 17.84 -19.98
N LEU A 79 -10.29 16.86 -20.83
CA LEU A 79 -9.68 17.07 -22.16
C LEU A 79 -10.71 17.64 -23.13
#